data_AF-A0A965M3U3-F1
#
_entry.id   AF-A0A965M3U3-F1
#
_cell.length_a   1.000
_cell.length_b   1.000
_cell.length_c   1.000
_cell.angle_alpha   90.00
_cell.angle_beta   90.00
_cell.angle_gamma   90.00
#
_symmetry.space_group_name_H-M   'P 1'
#
loop_
_entity.id
_entity.type
_entity.pdbx_description
1 polymer ?
#
loop_
_entity_poly.entity_id
_entity_poly.type
_entity_poly.pdbx_seq_one_letter_code
_entity_poly.pdbx_strand_id
1 'polypeptide(L)'
;MEDKSPAEFRVRRYRAADRSLVRKICGDTGFLGNPIEPIFQDRELFNDFLTSPYTDAEPECCFVLENKEGGIEGYLTASKDSLRHDRFIRAKLPQWFWRALRGFLFSYNGPTRRYLLWLAFCG
;
A
#
# COMPACT_ATOMS: atom_id res chain seq x y z
N MET A 1 3.41 1.15 34.94
CA MET A 1 4.10 2.37 34.47
C MET A 1 5.05 1.88 33.40
N GLU A 2 4.64 1.98 32.13
CA GLU A 2 5.39 1.47 30.98
C GLU A 2 6.76 2.18 30.94
N ASP A 3 7.84 1.40 30.99
CA ASP A 3 9.20 1.90 30.79
C ASP A 3 9.37 2.31 29.32
N LYS A 4 9.06 3.57 29.00
CA LYS A 4 9.35 4.16 27.69
C LYS A 4 10.77 4.72 27.67
N SER A 5 11.75 3.82 27.74
CA SER A 5 13.06 4.12 27.15
C SER A 5 12.83 4.52 25.69
N PRO A 6 13.40 5.61 25.15
CA PRO A 6 13.13 6.02 23.79
C PRO A 6 13.51 4.88 22.86
N ALA A 7 12.52 4.31 22.17
CA ALA A 7 12.75 3.33 21.13
C ALA A 7 13.69 3.99 20.10
N GLU A 8 14.86 3.41 19.91
CA GLU A 8 15.83 3.93 18.95
C GLU A 8 15.36 3.48 17.58
N PHE A 9 14.94 4.47 16.80
CA PHE A 9 14.52 4.28 15.44
C PHE A 9 15.60 4.76 14.49
N ARG A 10 15.73 4.05 13.37
CA ARG A 10 16.61 4.41 12.28
C ARG A 10 15.81 4.55 10.99
N VAL A 11 15.88 5.73 10.37
CA VAL A 11 15.43 5.89 8.99
C VAL A 11 16.51 5.36 8.05
N ARG A 12 16.14 4.44 7.15
CA ARG A 12 17.04 3.93 6.12
C ARG A 12 16.35 3.81 4.78
N ARG A 13 17.13 3.69 3.71
CA ARG A 13 16.59 3.38 2.38
C ARG A 13 15.86 2.05 2.40
N TYR A 14 14.75 2.01 1.67
CA TYR A 14 13.99 0.81 1.37
C TYR A 14 14.84 -0.21 0.62
N ARG A 15 14.59 -1.49 0.88
CA ARG A 15 15.11 -2.65 0.15
C ARG A 15 13.94 -3.49 -0.32
N ALA A 16 14.10 -4.19 -1.44
CA ALA A 16 13.05 -5.07 -1.97
C ALA A 16 12.54 -6.10 -0.94
N ALA A 17 13.38 -6.53 0.02
CA ALA A 17 12.99 -7.42 1.11
C ALA A 17 11.96 -6.79 2.07
N ASP A 18 11.92 -5.46 2.20
CA ASP A 18 10.97 -4.74 3.07
C ASP A 18 9.55 -4.68 2.45
N ARG A 19 9.38 -5.09 1.18
CA ARG A 19 8.12 -4.94 0.42
C ARG A 19 6.91 -5.51 1.16
N SER A 20 7.05 -6.69 1.76
CA SER A 20 5.96 -7.34 2.49
C SER A 20 5.54 -6.55 3.73
N LEU A 21 6.49 -6.00 4.48
CA LEU A 21 6.24 -5.19 5.67
C LEU A 21 5.63 -3.82 5.29
N VAL A 22 6.13 -3.17 4.23
CA VAL A 22 5.55 -1.93 3.71
C VAL A 22 4.09 -2.14 3.30
N ARG A 23 3.79 -3.21 2.54
CA ARG A 23 2.41 -3.57 2.16
C ARG A 23 1.56 -3.86 3.38
N LYS A 24 2.09 -4.56 4.39
CA LYS A 24 1.38 -4.82 5.64
C LYS A 24 0.97 -3.49 6.30
N ILE A 25 1.92 -2.58 6.53
CA ILE A 25 1.65 -1.27 7.16
C ILE A 25 0.66 -0.44 6.32
N CYS A 26 0.79 -0.46 4.99
CA CYS A 26 -0.12 0.23 4.07
C CYS A 26 -1.57 -0.24 4.27
N GLY A 27 -1.79 -1.55 4.31
CA GLY A 27 -3.14 -2.10 4.50
C GLY A 27 -3.67 -1.88 5.93
N ASP A 28 -2.81 -1.91 6.94
CA ASP A 28 -3.18 -1.71 8.36
C ASP A 28 -3.56 -0.26 8.67
N THR A 29 -3.14 0.68 7.82
CA THR A 29 -3.38 2.13 7.98
C THR A 29 -4.18 2.74 6.82
N GLY A 30 -4.64 1.91 5.88
CA GLY A 30 -5.22 2.32 4.60
C GLY A 30 -6.56 3.05 4.68
N PHE A 31 -7.25 2.98 5.82
CA PHE A 31 -8.49 3.72 6.07
C PHE A 31 -8.33 4.72 7.21
N LEU A 32 -7.82 5.92 6.88
CA LEU A 32 -7.62 7.02 7.83
C LEU A 32 -6.84 6.57 9.10
N GLY A 33 -5.81 5.74 8.90
CA GLY A 33 -5.01 5.16 9.99
C GLY A 33 -5.53 3.83 10.54
N ASN A 34 -6.69 3.34 10.08
CA ASN A 34 -7.24 2.02 10.42
C ASN A 34 -7.07 1.03 9.26
N PRO A 35 -7.28 -0.27 9.50
CA PRO A 35 -7.22 -1.29 8.45
C PRO A 35 -8.25 -1.05 7.34
N ILE A 36 -7.91 -1.45 6.10
CA ILE A 36 -8.72 -1.19 4.90
C ILE A 36 -9.93 -2.12 4.74
N GLU A 37 -9.91 -3.30 5.37
CA GLU A 37 -10.90 -4.38 5.22
C GLU A 37 -12.37 -3.97 5.42
N PRO A 38 -12.72 -3.03 6.32
CA PRO A 38 -14.11 -2.58 6.46
C PRO A 38 -14.68 -1.95 5.19
N ILE A 39 -13.83 -1.42 4.31
CA ILE A 39 -14.23 -0.71 3.09
C ILE A 39 -13.92 -1.54 1.85
N PHE A 40 -12.73 -2.15 1.79
CA PHE A 40 -12.26 -2.86 0.63
C PHE A 40 -11.58 -4.16 1.03
N GLN A 41 -12.20 -5.29 0.68
CA GLN A 41 -11.74 -6.60 1.14
C GLN A 41 -10.48 -7.12 0.44
N ASP A 42 -10.18 -6.67 -0.79
CA ASP A 42 -9.00 -7.13 -1.53
C ASP A 42 -7.77 -6.30 -1.15
N ARG A 43 -7.31 -6.54 0.08
CA ARG A 43 -6.15 -5.87 0.66
C ARG A 43 -4.91 -5.96 -0.23
N GLU A 44 -4.68 -7.09 -0.88
CA GLU A 44 -3.53 -7.26 -1.75
C GLU A 44 -3.60 -6.38 -3.00
N LEU A 45 -4.78 -6.21 -3.60
CA LEU A 45 -4.96 -5.28 -4.71
C LEU A 45 -4.77 -3.83 -4.26
N PHE A 46 -5.31 -3.46 -3.09
CA PHE A 46 -5.13 -2.11 -2.52
C PHE A 46 -3.65 -1.80 -2.26
N ASN A 47 -2.95 -2.70 -1.58
CA ASN A 47 -1.53 -2.57 -1.27
C ASN A 47 -0.69 -2.49 -2.54
N ASP A 48 -0.98 -3.35 -3.53
CA ASP A 48 -0.25 -3.36 -4.80
C ASP A 48 -0.43 -2.04 -5.57
N PHE A 49 -1.65 -1.51 -5.59
CA PHE A 49 -1.99 -0.23 -6.23
C PHE A 49 -1.26 0.95 -5.57
N LEU A 50 -1.29 1.05 -4.23
CA LEU A 50 -0.73 2.20 -3.51
C LEU A 50 0.79 2.17 -3.36
N THR A 51 1.42 0.99 -3.28
CA THR A 51 2.85 0.89 -2.93
C THR A 51 3.74 0.57 -4.13
N SER A 52 3.32 -0.30 -5.05
CA SER A 52 4.18 -0.80 -6.14
C SER A 52 4.69 0.28 -7.10
N PRO A 53 3.92 1.34 -7.45
CA PRO A 53 4.46 2.44 -8.26
C PRO A 53 5.68 3.12 -7.64
N TYR A 54 5.87 2.99 -6.33
CA TYR A 54 7.02 3.53 -5.62
C TYR A 54 8.05 2.43 -5.35
N THR A 55 7.66 1.32 -4.73
CA THR A 55 8.62 0.28 -4.29
C THR A 55 9.26 -0.47 -5.45
N ASP A 56 8.55 -0.56 -6.59
CA ASP A 56 8.99 -1.36 -7.73
C ASP A 56 9.46 -0.45 -8.87
N ALA A 57 8.84 0.72 -9.06
CA ALA A 57 9.26 1.68 -10.08
C ALA A 57 10.35 2.64 -9.58
N GLU A 58 10.29 3.18 -8.36
CA GLU A 58 11.24 4.18 -7.84
C GLU A 58 11.73 3.85 -6.41
N PRO A 59 12.31 2.65 -6.18
CA PRO A 59 12.73 2.22 -4.84
C PRO A 59 13.76 3.16 -4.20
N GLU A 60 14.53 3.89 -5.00
CA GLU A 60 15.50 4.87 -4.52
C GLU A 60 14.88 6.07 -3.79
N CYS A 61 13.58 6.30 -4.00
CA CYS A 61 12.78 7.36 -3.37
C CYS A 61 11.95 6.84 -2.19
N CYS A 62 12.22 5.61 -1.73
CA CYS A 62 11.52 4.97 -0.63
C CYS A 62 12.42 4.82 0.61
N PHE A 63 11.86 5.08 1.77
CA PHE A 63 12.50 4.96 3.07
C PHE A 63 11.62 4.15 4.02
N VAL A 64 12.26 3.51 4.99
CA VAL A 64 11.59 2.76 6.06
C VAL A 64 12.10 3.21 7.42
N LEU A 65 11.23 3.13 8.42
CA LEU A 65 11.56 3.34 9.83
C LEU A 65 11.82 1.96 10.46
N GLU A 66 13.08 1.69 10.75
CA GLU A 66 13.54 0.44 11.34
C GLU A 66 13.73 0.61 12.85
N ASN A 67 13.21 -0.32 13.65
CA ASN A 67 13.42 -0.37 15.09
C ASN A 67 14.73 -1.10 15.44
N LYS A 68 15.11 -1.10 16.73
CA LYS A 68 16.33 -1.77 17.23
C LYS A 68 16.43 -3.25 16.88
N GLU A 69 15.29 -3.93 16.76
CA GLU A 69 15.20 -5.37 16.49
C GLU A 69 15.22 -5.68 14.98
N GLY A 70 15.31 -4.65 14.12
CA GLY A 70 15.28 -4.80 12.66
C GLY A 70 13.87 -4.89 12.07
N GLY A 71 12.83 -4.70 12.88
CA GLY A 71 11.44 -4.59 12.44
C GLY A 71 11.16 -3.26 11.75
N ILE A 72 10.27 -3.27 10.75
CA ILE A 72 9.81 -2.04 10.08
C ILE A 72 8.49 -1.59 10.70
N GLU A 73 8.46 -0.36 11.20
CA GLU A 73 7.29 0.24 11.86
C GLU A 73 6.66 1.37 11.07
N GLY A 74 7.32 1.83 10.01
CA GLY A 74 6.80 2.88 9.15
C GLY A 74 7.55 2.94 7.83
N TYR A 75 6.97 3.67 6.88
CA TYR A 75 7.60 3.92 5.59
C TYR A 75 7.22 5.29 5.06
N LEU A 76 8.06 5.79 4.16
CA LEU A 76 7.83 7.01 3.39
C LEU A 76 8.18 6.70 1.93
N THR A 77 7.22 6.94 1.03
CA THR A 77 7.42 6.81 -0.41
C THR A 77 7.22 8.15 -1.09
N ALA A 78 8.05 8.43 -2.08
CA ALA A 78 7.92 9.60 -2.94
C ALA A 78 8.21 9.19 -4.39
N SER A 79 7.75 10.00 -5.35
CA SER A 79 8.15 9.90 -6.75
C SER A 79 8.89 11.17 -7.13
N LYS A 80 10.04 11.01 -7.78
CA LYS A 80 10.79 12.12 -8.39
C LYS A 80 10.49 12.26 -9.88
N ASP A 81 9.97 11.21 -10.52
CA ASP A 81 9.66 11.14 -11.94
C ASP A 81 8.22 10.66 -12.15
N SER A 82 7.30 11.62 -12.28
CA SER A 82 5.88 11.34 -12.52
C SER A 82 5.64 10.53 -13.79
N LEU A 83 6.49 10.64 -14.82
CA LEU A 83 6.34 9.86 -16.05
C LEU A 83 6.67 8.38 -15.81
N ARG A 84 7.68 8.08 -14.98
CA ARG A 84 8.03 6.72 -14.59
C ARG A 84 6.93 6.09 -13.75
N HIS A 85 6.41 6.84 -12.78
CA HIS A 85 5.25 6.45 -11.98
C HIS A 85 4.04 6.13 -12.85
N ASP A 86 3.66 7.04 -13.75
CA ASP A 86 2.51 6.88 -14.63
C ASP A 86 2.67 5.71 -15.61
N ARG A 87 3.87 5.51 -16.17
CA ARG A 87 4.15 4.35 -17.04
C ARG A 87 3.95 3.05 -16.29
N PHE A 88 4.40 2.98 -15.03
CA PHE A 88 4.23 1.80 -14.21
C PHE A 88 2.75 1.52 -13.93
N ILE A 89 1.99 2.55 -13.52
CA ILE A 89 0.55 2.44 -13.30
C ILE A 89 -0.15 1.98 -14.58
N ARG A 90 0.11 2.62 -15.72
CA ARG A 90 -0.51 2.22 -17.01
C ARG A 90 -0.22 0.77 -17.38
N ALA A 91 0.98 0.28 -17.09
CA ALA A 91 1.35 -1.11 -17.36
C ALA A 91 0.61 -2.10 -16.44
N LYS A 92 0.36 -1.73 -15.17
CA LYS A 92 -0.31 -2.58 -14.18
C LYS A 92 -1.83 -2.47 -14.18
N LEU A 93 -2.36 -1.35 -14.65
CA LEU A 93 -3.79 -1.03 -14.61
C LEU A 93 -4.69 -2.13 -15.22
N PRO A 94 -4.36 -2.74 -16.38
CA PRO A 94 -5.18 -3.83 -16.93
C PRO A 94 -5.26 -5.04 -16.00
N GLN A 95 -4.15 -5.41 -15.35
CA GLN A 95 -4.09 -6.52 -14.40
C GLN A 95 -4.93 -6.23 -13.15
N TRP A 96 -4.81 -5.03 -12.59
CA TRP A 96 -5.58 -4.58 -11.44
C TRP A 96 -7.07 -4.52 -11.74
N PHE A 97 -7.43 -3.95 -12.90
CA PHE A 97 -8.80 -3.87 -13.36
C PHE A 97 -9.42 -5.26 -13.52
N TRP A 98 -8.71 -6.20 -14.17
CA TRP A 98 -9.21 -7.56 -14.34
C TRP A 98 -9.41 -8.29 -13.01
N ARG A 99 -8.48 -8.10 -12.05
CA ARG A 99 -8.63 -8.64 -10.70
C ARG A 99 -9.84 -8.05 -9.99
N ALA A 100 -10.03 -6.73 -10.04
CA ALA A 100 -11.16 -6.04 -9.46
C ALA A 100 -12.49 -6.49 -10.07
N LEU A 101 -12.57 -6.62 -11.40
CA LEU A 101 -13.76 -7.08 -12.10
C LEU A 101 -14.13 -8.52 -11.73
N ARG A 102 -13.15 -9.42 -11.75
CA ARG A 102 -13.35 -10.81 -11.30
C ARG A 102 -13.80 -10.87 -9.84
N GLY A 103 -13.16 -10.09 -8.97
CA GLY A 103 -13.55 -9.96 -7.57
C GLY A 103 -14.98 -9.46 -7.42
N PHE A 104 -15.33 -8.41 -8.14
CA PHE A 104 -16.67 -7.82 -8.14
C PHE A 104 -17.74 -8.84 -8.51
N LEU A 105 -17.54 -9.58 -9.61
CA LEU A 105 -18.51 -10.56 -10.11
C LEU A 105 -18.67 -11.77 -9.18
N PHE A 106 -17.58 -12.28 -8.58
CA PHE A 106 -17.59 -13.61 -7.94
C PHE A 106 -17.39 -13.62 -6.42
N SER A 107 -16.74 -12.63 -5.80
CA SER A 107 -16.21 -12.77 -4.43
C SER A 107 -16.43 -11.55 -3.52
N TYR A 108 -16.52 -10.34 -4.06
CA TYR A 108 -16.57 -9.12 -3.26
C TYR A 108 -17.88 -8.98 -2.48
N ASN A 109 -17.75 -8.65 -1.21
CA ASN A 109 -18.85 -8.39 -0.30
C ASN A 109 -19.58 -7.08 -0.65
N GLY A 110 -20.75 -6.88 -0.03
CA GLY A 110 -21.59 -5.69 -0.24
C GLY A 110 -20.83 -4.36 -0.06
N PRO A 111 -20.11 -4.15 1.06
CA PRO A 111 -19.32 -2.94 1.29
C PRO A 111 -18.31 -2.65 0.17
N THR A 112 -17.51 -3.66 -0.21
CA THR A 112 -16.50 -3.54 -1.28
C THR A 112 -17.13 -3.16 -2.62
N ARG A 113 -18.24 -3.81 -3.00
CA ARG A 113 -18.95 -3.49 -4.24
C ARG A 113 -19.50 -2.06 -4.23
N ARG A 114 -20.11 -1.63 -3.13
CA ARG A 114 -20.61 -0.26 -2.97
C ARG A 114 -19.49 0.76 -3.08
N TYR A 115 -18.35 0.50 -2.45
CA TYR A 115 -17.17 1.35 -2.54
C TYR A 115 -16.66 1.46 -3.98
N LEU A 116 -16.55 0.34 -4.71
CA LEU A 116 -16.13 0.36 -6.12
C LEU A 116 -17.12 1.07 -7.04
N LEU A 117 -18.44 0.90 -6.83
CA LEU A 117 -19.45 1.64 -7.57
C LEU A 117 -19.36 3.14 -7.26
N TRP A 118 -19.19 3.51 -6.00
CA TRP A 118 -18.98 4.91 -5.61
C TRP A 118 -17.74 5.50 -6.30
N LEU A 119 -16.60 4.79 -6.34
CA LEU A 119 -15.42 5.24 -7.08
C LEU A 119 -15.69 5.41 -8.58
N ALA A 120 -16.51 4.55 -9.18
CA ALA A 120 -16.81 4.61 -10.62
C ALA A 120 -17.78 5.76 -11.00
N PHE A 121 -18.68 6.15 -10.10
CA PHE A 121 -19.74 7.14 -10.37
C PHE A 121 -19.54 8.50 -9.69
N CYS A 122 -18.71 8.57 -8.65
CA CYS A 122 -18.50 9.77 -7.84
C CYS A 122 -17.01 10.12 -7.65
N GLY A 123 -16.10 9.35 -8.26
CA GLY A 123 -14.65 9.64 -8.30
C GLY A 123 -14.25 10.59 -9.40
#